data_AF-A0A4Q0P737-F1
#
_entry.id   AF-A0A4Q0P737-F1
#
_cell.length_a   1.000
_cell.length_b   1.000
_cell.length_c   1.000
_cell.angle_alpha   90.00
_cell.angle_beta   90.00
_cell.angle_gamma   90.00
#
_symmetry.space_group_name_H-M   'P 1'
#
loop_
_entity.id
_entity.type
_entity.pdbx_description
1 polymer ?
#
loop_
_entity_poly.entity_id
_entity_poly.type
_entity_poly.pdbx_seq_one_letter_code
_entity_poly.pdbx_strand_id
1 'polypeptide(L)' 'MCATESEENLNQKAYYGPTGRMQWTGPVGACDLESHAQDKTTAIKLWTVSEKETQFKWNL' A
#
# COMPACT_ATOMS: atom_id res chain seq x y z
N MET A 1 13.40 7.22 -3.07
CA MET A 1 13.00 5.99 -3.79
C MET A 1 13.40 6.05 -5.25
N CYS A 2 14.67 5.78 -5.52
CA CYS A 2 15.09 5.27 -6.82
C CYS A 2 14.79 3.76 -6.87
N ALA A 3 14.59 3.18 -8.06
CA ALA A 3 14.39 1.74 -8.24
C ALA A 3 15.56 0.86 -7.73
N THR A 4 16.65 1.48 -7.26
CA THR A 4 17.90 0.87 -6.80
C THR A 4 18.19 1.09 -5.32
N GLU A 5 17.28 1.69 -4.55
CA GLU A 5 17.45 1.79 -3.09
C GLU A 5 17.45 0.37 -2.47
N SER A 6 18.48 0.07 -1.67
CA SER A 6 18.62 -1.24 -1.03
C SER A 6 17.49 -1.51 -0.03
N GLU A 7 16.92 -2.71 -0.07
CA GLU A 7 15.80 -3.14 0.77
C GLU A 7 16.05 -2.97 2.28
N GLU A 8 17.31 -3.01 2.71
CA GLU A 8 17.74 -2.81 4.10
C GLU A 8 17.38 -1.42 4.65
N ASN A 9 17.19 -0.42 3.78
CA ASN A 9 16.83 0.94 4.17
C ASN A 9 15.32 1.22 4.08
N LEU A 10 14.52 0.22 3.70
CA LEU A 10 13.09 0.38 3.44
C LEU A 10 12.25 -0.30 4.51
N ASN A 11 11.28 0.45 5.04
CA ASN A 11 10.28 -0.10 5.93
C ASN A 11 9.16 -0.73 5.08
N GLN A 12 9.11 -2.06 5.06
CA GLN A 12 8.12 -2.84 4.30
C GLN A 12 6.65 -2.56 4.68
N LYS A 13 6.42 -1.94 5.85
CA LYS A 13 5.07 -1.57 6.30
C LYS A 13 4.71 -0.11 6.02
N ALA A 14 5.67 0.69 5.55
CA ALA A 14 5.43 2.09 5.23
C ALA A 14 4.90 2.24 3.80
N TYR A 15 4.14 3.32 3.59
CA TYR A 15 3.70 3.75 2.28
C TYR A 15 4.70 4.77 1.74
N TYR A 16 5.21 4.56 0.53
CA TYR A 16 6.15 5.48 -0.11
C TYR A 16 5.56 6.04 -1.39
N GLY A 17 5.66 7.35 -1.56
CA GLY A 17 5.07 8.09 -2.68
C GLY A 17 5.62 9.52 -2.75
N PRO A 18 5.11 10.35 -3.68
CA PRO A 18 5.46 11.77 -3.72
C PRO A 18 5.08 12.45 -2.39
N THR A 19 5.99 13.22 -1.79
CA THR A 19 5.77 13.80 -0.45
C THR A 19 5.16 15.22 -0.48
N GLY A 20 4.80 15.71 -1.66
CA GLY A 20 4.24 17.04 -1.87
C GLY A 20 2.72 17.09 -1.68
N ARG A 21 2.07 18.04 -2.35
CA ARG A 21 0.66 18.36 -2.11
C ARG A 21 -0.23 17.13 -2.31
N MET A 22 -0.97 16.75 -1.26
CA MET A 22 -1.88 15.59 -1.26
C MET A 22 -1.20 14.28 -1.67
N GLN A 23 0.14 14.18 -1.54
CA GLN A 23 0.95 13.06 -2.01
C GLN A 23 1.03 12.90 -3.56
N TRP A 24 0.77 13.97 -4.33
CA TRP A 24 0.79 13.93 -5.81
C TRP A 24 2.04 14.51 -6.46
N THR A 25 2.79 15.35 -5.75
CA THR A 25 3.94 16.09 -6.30
C THR A 25 5.18 15.94 -5.45
N GLY A 26 6.35 16.38 -5.95
CA GLY A 26 7.58 16.37 -5.19
C GLY A 26 8.37 15.04 -5.23
N PRO A 27 9.47 14.95 -4.48
CA PRO A 27 10.32 13.77 -4.45
C PRO A 27 9.62 12.59 -3.78
N VAL A 28 10.05 11.37 -4.09
CA VAL A 28 9.48 10.16 -3.51
C VAL A 28 10.12 9.85 -2.15
N GLY A 29 9.29 9.71 -1.12
CA GLY A 29 9.68 9.44 0.26
C GLY A 29 8.55 8.77 1.05
N ALA A 30 8.72 8.66 2.37
CA ALA A 30 7.68 8.08 3.24
C ALA A 30 6.46 9.02 3.29
N CYS A 31 5.29 8.45 3.05
CA CYS A 31 4.01 9.14 3.02
C CYS A 31 3.17 8.74 4.24
N ASP A 32 2.27 9.64 4.64
CA ASP A 32 1.30 9.35 5.68
C ASP A 32 0.40 8.18 5.29
N LEU A 33 0.33 7.18 6.17
CA LEU A 33 -0.49 5.99 6.02
C LEU A 33 -1.48 5.92 7.18
N GLU A 34 -2.75 5.99 6.84
CA GLU A 34 -3.82 5.93 7.83
C GLU A 34 -3.92 4.55 8.49
N SER A 35 -4.23 4.53 9.78
CA SER A 35 -4.27 3.29 10.58
C SER A 35 -5.25 2.25 10.03
N HIS A 36 -6.38 2.69 9.48
CA HIS A 36 -7.39 1.81 8.89
C HIS A 36 -6.89 1.08 7.63
N ALA A 37 -5.89 1.62 6.93
CA ALA A 37 -5.33 0.98 5.73
C ALA A 37 -4.58 -0.32 6.07
N GLN A 38 -4.10 -0.47 7.31
CA GLN A 38 -3.43 -1.68 7.78
C GLN A 38 -4.36 -2.61 8.59
N ASP A 39 -5.67 -2.30 8.66
CA ASP A 39 -6.61 -3.16 9.37
C ASP A 39 -6.83 -4.49 8.62
N LYS A 40 -6.23 -5.55 9.17
CA LYS A 40 -6.34 -6.91 8.65
C LYS A 40 -7.78 -7.41 8.60
N THR A 41 -8.63 -7.01 9.54
CA THR A 41 -10.01 -7.50 9.59
C THR A 41 -10.83 -6.94 8.43
N THR A 42 -10.66 -5.66 8.11
CA THR A 42 -11.27 -5.02 6.94
C THR A 42 -10.68 -5.55 5.63
N ALA A 43 -9.36 -5.76 5.56
CA ALA A 43 -8.70 -6.31 4.37
C ALA A 43 -9.25 -7.70 3.97
N ILE A 44 -9.45 -8.60 4.95
CA ILE A 44 -10.02 -9.95 4.69
C ILE A 44 -11.46 -9.85 4.16
N LYS A 45 -12.27 -8.95 4.74
CA LYS A 45 -13.65 -8.74 4.28
C LYS A 45 -13.67 -8.21 2.84
N LEU A 46 -12.83 -7.21 2.54
CA LEU A 46 -12.71 -6.65 1.20
C LEU A 46 -12.25 -7.72 0.19
N TRP A 47 -11.24 -8.52 0.53
CA TRP A 47 -10.78 -9.62 -0.32
C TRP A 47 -11.91 -10.60 -0.67
N THR A 48 -12.65 -11.03 0.34
CA THR A 48 -13.78 -11.96 0.17
C THR A 48 -14.86 -11.39 -0.74
N VAL A 49 -15.19 -10.09 -0.58
CA VAL A 49 -16.16 -9.41 -1.44
C VAL A 49 -15.60 -9.29 -2.86
N SER A 50 -14.34 -8.90 -3.03
CA SER A 50 -13.71 -8.78 -4.35
C SER A 50 -13.72 -10.10 -5.12
N GLU A 51 -13.36 -11.22 -4.50
CA GLU A 51 -13.41 -12.54 -5.18
C GLU A 51 -14.84 -12.94 -5.57
N LYS A 52 -15.82 -12.62 -4.72
CA LYS A 52 -17.23 -12.89 -5.01
C LYS A 52 -17.73 -12.06 -6.19
N GLU A 53 -17.48 -10.76 -6.20
CA GLU A 53 -17.98 -9.84 -7.23
C GLU A 53 -17.24 -9.99 -8.56
N THR A 54 -15.94 -10.32 -8.53
CA THR A 54 -15.15 -10.59 -9.74
C THR A 54 -15.32 -12.03 -10.24
N GLN A 55 -15.96 -12.91 -9.46
CA GLN A 55 -16.06 -14.36 -9.71
C GLN A 55 -14.70 -15.02 -9.96
N PHE A 56 -13.63 -14.44 -9.42
CA PHE A 56 -12.26 -14.87 -9.61
C PHE A 56 -11.64 -15.19 -8.25
N LYS A 57 -11.03 -16.37 -8.14
CA LYS A 57 -10.26 -16.77 -6.97
C LYS A 57 -8.78 -16.65 -7.27
N TRP A 58 -8.07 -15.93 -6.43
CA TRP A 58 -6.63 -15.79 -6.56
C TRP A 58 -5.94 -16.98 -5.92
N ASN A 59 -4.97 -17.57 -6.63
CA ASN A 59 -4.12 -18.62 -6.07
C ASN A 59 -2.91 -17.93 -5.42
N LEU A 60 -3.13 -17.41 -4.20
CA LEU A 60 -2.12 -16.71 -3.40
C LEU A 60 -1.18 -17.69 -2.69
#